data_AF-A0A7S2U621-F1
#
_entry.id   AF-A0A7S2U621-F1
#
_cell.length_a   1.000
_cell.length_b   1.000
_cell.length_c   1.000
_cell.angle_alpha   90.00
_cell.angle_beta   90.00
_cell.angle_gamma   90.00
#
_symmetry.space_group_name_H-M   'P 1'
#
loop_
_entity.id
_entity.type
_entity.pdbx_description
1 polymer ?
#
loop_
_entity_poly.entity_id
_entity_poly.type
_entity_poly.pdbx_seq_one_letter_code
_entity_poly.pdbx_strand_id
1 'polypeptide(L)'
;AVYVSFAASATLDQVTKAAKTVLNIPIVTRGQWGNNDTTDTTNDAPVSSSTTTGVMSLLKMACSCLEESKQNVESSPTVIIGGVSLVIIPQANLISKVKQLGKSVQYRDQIDKARGKELYEAFCQALKMLALEHYFKVALQQPQLPEALQVELKAIDPSSSSSKTSMSSSNRGAPVDP
;
A
#
# COMPACT_ATOMS: atom_id res chain seq x y z
N ALA A 1 4.40 2.71 10.10
CA ALA A 1 5.04 3.93 9.57
C ALA A 1 6.52 3.66 9.34
N VAL A 2 7.14 4.30 8.34
CA VAL A 2 8.57 4.16 8.04
C VAL A 2 9.19 5.55 8.09
N TYR A 3 10.16 5.72 9.00
CA TYR A 3 10.94 6.94 9.11
C TYR A 3 12.19 6.80 8.25
N VAL A 4 12.47 7.79 7.40
CA VAL A 4 13.57 7.71 6.42
C VAL A 4 14.54 8.87 6.56
N SER A 5 15.83 8.56 6.46
CA SER A 5 16.92 9.53 6.42
C SER A 5 17.92 9.09 5.36
N PHE A 6 18.56 10.04 4.69
CA PHE A 6 19.59 9.76 3.69
C PHE A 6 20.92 10.34 4.14
N ALA A 7 21.96 9.52 4.09
CA ALA A 7 23.33 9.97 4.26
C ALA A 7 23.76 10.79 3.03
N ALA A 8 24.74 11.67 3.18
CA ALA A 8 25.29 12.48 2.09
C ALA A 8 25.82 11.62 0.92
N SER A 9 26.26 10.39 1.19
CA SER A 9 26.75 9.43 0.19
C SER A 9 25.66 8.54 -0.42
N ALA A 10 24.38 8.78 -0.11
CA ALA A 10 23.29 7.91 -0.52
C ALA A 10 23.07 7.94 -2.05
N THR A 11 22.86 6.77 -2.65
CA THR A 11 22.63 6.62 -4.09
C THR A 11 21.22 6.12 -4.40
N LEU A 12 20.74 6.31 -5.64
CA LEU A 12 19.43 5.82 -6.09
C LEU A 12 19.32 4.27 -6.04
N ASP A 13 20.42 3.56 -6.27
CA ASP A 13 20.47 2.10 -6.15
C ASP A 13 20.23 1.66 -4.69
N GLN A 14 20.87 2.34 -3.74
CA GLN A 14 20.64 2.10 -2.31
C GLN A 14 19.19 2.40 -1.90
N VAL A 15 18.58 3.45 -2.46
CA VAL A 15 17.17 3.78 -2.25
C VAL A 15 16.26 2.65 -2.71
N THR A 16 16.49 2.12 -3.91
CA THR A 16 15.70 1.00 -4.46
C THR A 16 15.86 -0.26 -3.61
N LYS A 17 17.09 -0.59 -3.20
CA LYS A 17 17.37 -1.71 -2.31
C LYS A 17 16.71 -1.56 -0.94
N ALA A 18 16.73 -0.36 -0.37
CA ALA A 18 16.06 -0.05 0.89
C ALA A 18 14.55 -0.21 0.77
N ALA A 19 13.93 0.29 -0.31
CA ALA A 19 12.49 0.14 -0.55
C ALA A 19 12.09 -1.34 -0.65
N LYS A 20 12.87 -2.13 -1.41
CA LYS A 20 12.68 -3.58 -1.49
C LYS A 20 12.83 -4.25 -0.13
N THR A 21 13.80 -3.84 0.67
CA THR A 21 14.00 -4.37 2.02
C THR A 21 12.78 -4.09 2.88
N VAL A 22 12.34 -2.82 2.97
CA VAL A 22 11.17 -2.38 3.76
C VAL A 22 9.92 -3.21 3.44
N LEU A 23 9.63 -3.43 2.17
CA LEU A 23 8.47 -4.22 1.73
C LEU A 23 8.55 -5.70 2.09
N ASN A 24 9.76 -6.23 2.28
CA ASN A 24 10.02 -7.64 2.58
C ASN A 24 10.33 -7.92 4.06
N ILE A 25 10.43 -6.90 4.93
CA ILE A 25 10.74 -7.13 6.35
C ILE A 25 9.56 -7.88 7.01
N PRO A 26 9.80 -9.03 7.66
CA PRO A 26 8.77 -9.76 8.38
C PRO A 26 8.51 -9.06 9.72
N ILE A 27 7.59 -8.09 9.71
CA ILE A 27 7.18 -7.34 10.93
C ILE A 27 5.69 -7.43 11.21
N VAL A 28 4.90 -7.99 10.30
CA VAL A 28 3.46 -8.09 10.47
C VAL A 28 3.12 -9.43 11.08
N THR A 29 2.41 -9.43 12.21
CA THR A 29 1.91 -10.64 12.85
C THR A 29 0.39 -10.74 12.64
N ARG A 30 -0.11 -11.90 12.23
CA ARG A 30 -1.56 -12.17 12.22
C ARG A 30 -1.97 -12.63 13.61
N GLY A 31 -2.78 -11.84 14.31
CA GLY A 31 -3.27 -12.18 15.65
C GLY A 31 -3.32 -10.96 16.59
N GLN A 32 -3.99 -11.12 17.72
CA GLN A 32 -3.99 -10.10 18.79
C GLN A 32 -2.59 -10.05 19.42
N TRP A 33 -1.98 -8.87 19.37
CA TRP A 33 -0.78 -8.59 20.16
C TRP A 33 -1.11 -8.75 21.65
N GLY A 34 -0.42 -9.65 22.34
CA GLY A 34 -0.63 -9.87 23.78
C GLY A 34 -1.55 -11.04 24.16
N ASN A 35 -1.99 -11.86 23.20
CA ASN A 35 -2.50 -13.19 23.54
C ASN A 35 -1.30 -14.07 23.87
N ASN A 36 -0.80 -13.90 25.11
CA ASN A 36 -0.03 -14.93 25.77
C ASN A 36 -1.00 -16.10 25.85
N ASP A 37 -0.91 -17.03 24.89
CA ASP A 37 -1.63 -18.29 24.92
C ASP A 37 -1.09 -19.02 26.16
N THR A 38 -1.66 -18.67 27.31
CA THR A 38 -1.46 -19.34 28.58
C THR A 38 -1.92 -20.74 28.27
N THR A 39 -0.95 -21.66 28.21
CA THR A 39 -1.15 -23.07 28.00
C THR A 39 -1.93 -23.63 29.17
N ASP A 40 -3.24 -23.38 29.21
CA ASP A 40 -4.14 -24.11 30.08
C ASP A 40 -4.23 -25.51 29.52
N THR A 41 -3.51 -26.37 30.20
CA THR A 41 -3.28 -27.77 29.87
C THR A 41 -4.54 -28.54 30.28
N THR A 42 -5.61 -28.40 29.52
CA THR A 42 -6.77 -29.28 29.67
C THR A 42 -7.11 -29.91 28.33
N ASN A 43 -6.91 -31.22 28.31
CA ASN A 43 -7.04 -32.13 27.18
C ASN A 43 -8.43 -32.09 26.54
N ASP A 44 -8.46 -32.51 25.27
CA ASP A 44 -9.60 -33.05 24.53
C ASP A 44 -10.46 -32.10 23.68
N ALA A 45 -9.88 -31.60 22.57
CA ALA A 45 -10.58 -31.56 21.27
C ALA A 45 -9.58 -31.40 20.09
N PRO A 46 -9.76 -32.13 18.97
CA PRO A 46 -8.93 -31.97 17.78
C PRO A 46 -9.31 -30.66 17.06
N VAL A 47 -8.64 -29.56 17.40
CA VAL A 47 -8.74 -28.29 16.68
C VAL A 47 -8.02 -28.43 15.33
N SER A 48 -8.81 -28.74 14.31
CA SER A 48 -8.40 -28.73 12.91
C SER A 48 -8.16 -27.30 12.44
N SER A 49 -6.99 -27.08 11.83
CA SER A 49 -6.47 -25.86 11.19
C SER A 49 -5.50 -25.05 12.08
N SER A 50 -4.25 -25.51 12.09
CA SER A 50 -3.11 -24.74 12.59
C SER A 50 -2.94 -23.49 11.73
N THR A 51 -3.68 -22.43 12.06
CA THR A 51 -3.41 -21.09 11.54
C THR A 51 -2.10 -20.67 12.18
N THR A 52 -0.99 -21.01 11.55
CA THR A 52 0.34 -20.68 12.07
C THR A 52 0.39 -19.17 12.21
N THR A 53 0.53 -18.68 13.44
CA THR A 53 0.80 -17.28 13.80
C THR A 53 2.18 -16.90 13.26
N GLY A 54 2.26 -16.81 11.94
CA GLY A 54 3.49 -16.58 11.20
C GLY A 54 3.70 -15.09 11.03
N VAL A 55 4.90 -14.62 11.35
CA VAL A 55 5.34 -13.29 10.95
C VAL A 55 5.38 -13.24 9.43
N MET A 56 4.75 -12.24 8.84
CA MET A 56 4.68 -12.03 7.40
C MET A 56 5.27 -10.67 7.02
N SER A 57 5.72 -10.57 5.78
CA SER A 57 6.15 -9.30 5.21
C SER A 57 4.96 -8.40 4.92
N LEU A 58 5.22 -7.10 4.77
CA LEU A 58 4.20 -6.12 4.36
C LEU A 58 3.55 -6.51 3.03
N LEU A 59 4.34 -6.99 2.05
CA LEU A 59 3.81 -7.44 0.76
C LEU A 59 2.87 -8.64 0.90
N LYS A 60 3.22 -9.62 1.75
CA LYS A 60 2.39 -10.80 1.96
C LYS A 60 1.08 -10.44 2.66
N MET A 61 1.14 -9.52 3.63
CA MET A 61 -0.05 -8.99 4.28
C MET A 61 -0.96 -8.27 3.28
N ALA A 62 -0.38 -7.36 2.49
CA ALA A 62 -1.11 -6.61 1.47
C ALA A 62 -1.83 -7.50 0.46
N CYS A 63 -1.18 -8.55 -0.03
CA CYS A 63 -1.85 -9.49 -0.93
C CYS A 63 -3.02 -10.22 -0.26
N SER A 64 -2.98 -10.43 1.06
CA SER A 64 -4.04 -11.09 1.81
C SER A 64 -5.25 -10.19 2.08
N CYS A 65 -5.07 -8.86 2.07
CA CYS A 65 -6.12 -7.87 2.34
C CYS A 65 -6.79 -7.31 1.08
N LEU A 66 -6.36 -7.74 -0.11
CA LEU A 66 -6.81 -7.21 -1.39
C LEU A 66 -8.32 -7.43 -1.65
N GLU A 67 -8.92 -8.45 -1.04
CA GLU A 67 -10.31 -8.83 -1.28
C GLU A 67 -11.34 -7.80 -0.73
N GLU A 68 -10.94 -6.87 0.12
CA GLU A 68 -11.90 -6.12 0.96
C GLU A 68 -12.01 -4.60 0.68
N SER A 69 -11.28 -4.03 -0.28
CA SER A 69 -11.11 -2.55 -0.32
C SER A 69 -11.51 -1.86 -1.63
N LYS A 70 -12.68 -1.21 -1.66
CA LYS A 70 -13.00 -0.09 -2.57
C LYS A 70 -12.78 1.22 -1.79
N GLN A 71 -11.68 1.93 -2.00
CA GLN A 71 -11.48 3.23 -1.33
C GLN A 71 -10.86 4.31 -2.22
N ASN A 72 -11.35 5.52 -1.97
CA ASN A 72 -11.12 6.78 -2.67
C ASN A 72 -9.68 7.26 -2.40
N VAL A 73 -8.88 7.48 -3.45
CA VAL A 73 -7.45 7.84 -3.32
C VAL A 73 -7.32 9.36 -3.25
N GLU A 74 -7.11 9.90 -2.05
CA GLU A 74 -6.84 11.32 -1.81
C GLU A 74 -5.35 11.57 -1.49
N SER A 75 -4.88 12.78 -1.79
CA SER A 75 -3.49 13.23 -2.04
C SER A 75 -2.51 13.27 -0.86
N SER A 76 -2.54 12.27 0.04
CA SER A 76 -1.60 12.14 1.16
C SER A 76 -0.29 11.41 0.76
N PRO A 77 0.85 11.59 1.46
CA PRO A 77 2.09 10.79 1.29
C PRO A 77 1.94 9.31 1.69
N THR A 78 0.71 8.82 1.74
CA THR A 78 0.36 7.44 2.07
C THR A 78 0.54 6.57 0.83
N VAL A 79 1.30 5.49 0.96
CA VAL A 79 1.38 4.44 -0.05
C VAL A 79 0.42 3.33 0.39
N ILE A 80 -0.66 3.13 -0.36
CA ILE A 80 -1.61 2.04 -0.12
C ILE A 80 -1.16 0.84 -0.94
N ILE A 81 -0.96 -0.30 -0.28
CA ILE A 81 -0.52 -1.56 -0.90
C ILE A 81 -1.51 -2.63 -0.45
N GLY A 82 -2.44 -3.02 -1.32
CA GLY A 82 -3.43 -4.08 -1.05
C GLY A 82 -4.10 -3.98 0.32
N GLY A 83 -4.73 -2.86 0.65
CA GLY A 83 -5.37 -2.65 1.96
C GLY A 83 -4.42 -2.32 3.12
N VAL A 84 -3.10 -2.41 2.94
CA VAL A 84 -2.12 -1.94 3.93
C VAL A 84 -1.72 -0.49 3.62
N SER A 85 -1.92 0.39 4.60
CA SER A 85 -1.53 1.79 4.51
C SER A 85 -0.11 1.99 5.07
N LEU A 86 0.81 2.45 4.22
CA LEU A 86 2.18 2.76 4.58
C LEU A 86 2.39 4.28 4.62
N VAL A 87 2.66 4.81 5.81
CA VAL A 87 3.01 6.21 6.02
C VAL A 87 4.53 6.36 6.01
N ILE A 88 5.07 7.13 5.07
CA ILE A 88 6.49 7.45 4.98
C ILE A 88 6.74 8.84 5.57
N ILE A 89 7.69 8.94 6.50
CA ILE A 89 7.97 10.17 7.25
C ILE A 89 9.44 10.54 7.03
N PRO A 90 9.76 11.67 6.38
CA PRO A 90 11.14 12.15 6.30
C PRO A 90 11.62 12.55 7.71
N GLN A 91 12.72 11.96 8.16
CA GLN A 91 13.28 12.17 9.49
C GLN A 91 14.81 12.26 9.43
N ALA A 92 15.34 13.46 9.20
CA ALA A 92 16.78 13.66 9.02
C ALA A 92 17.62 13.30 10.26
N ASN A 93 17.03 13.34 11.45
CA ASN A 93 17.77 13.16 12.70
C ASN A 93 18.25 11.72 12.96
N LEU A 94 17.79 10.73 12.17
CA LEU A 94 18.18 9.32 12.36
C LEU A 94 19.67 9.05 12.12
N ILE A 95 20.35 9.88 11.34
CA ILE A 95 21.79 9.78 11.05
C ILE A 95 22.64 10.68 11.95
N SER A 96 22.02 11.35 12.91
CA SER A 96 22.75 12.22 13.82
C SER A 96 23.64 11.43 14.77
N LYS A 97 24.81 11.98 15.07
CA LYS A 97 25.75 11.42 16.05
C LYS A 97 25.72 12.26 17.32
N VAL A 98 25.40 11.62 18.44
CA VAL A 98 25.46 12.25 19.75
C VAL A 98 26.91 12.32 20.21
N LYS A 99 27.37 13.50 20.62
CA LYS A 99 28.73 13.78 21.09
C LYS A 99 28.74 14.27 22.53
N GLN A 100 29.94 14.25 23.14
CA GLN A 100 30.21 14.83 24.46
C GLN A 100 29.23 14.35 25.55
N LEU A 101 29.03 13.03 25.66
CA LEU A 101 28.12 12.44 26.66
C LEU A 101 26.68 12.98 26.57
N GLY A 102 26.17 13.21 25.36
CA GLY A 102 24.79 13.71 25.17
C GLY A 102 24.66 15.22 25.06
N LYS A 103 25.74 15.99 25.26
CA LYS A 103 25.68 17.46 25.27
C LYS A 103 25.53 18.10 23.89
N SER A 104 25.84 17.40 22.81
CA SER A 104 25.71 17.91 21.45
C SER A 104 25.30 16.85 20.43
N VAL A 105 24.64 17.28 19.37
CA VAL A 105 24.21 16.44 18.24
C VAL A 105 24.87 16.95 16.97
N GLN A 106 25.44 16.05 16.16
CA GLN A 106 26.15 16.39 14.94
C GLN A 106 25.50 15.76 13.70
N TYR A 107 25.35 16.56 12.64
CA TYR A 107 24.70 16.21 11.37
C TYR A 107 25.67 16.15 10.18
N ARG A 108 26.95 15.81 10.41
CA ARG A 108 27.99 15.86 9.35
C ARG A 108 27.68 15.02 8.12
N ASP A 109 27.00 13.90 8.33
CA ASP A 109 26.71 12.93 7.26
C ASP A 109 25.33 13.18 6.64
N GLN A 110 24.68 14.32 6.91
CA GLN A 110 23.35 14.63 6.40
C GLN A 110 23.41 15.11 4.96
N ILE A 111 22.52 14.54 4.14
CA ILE A 111 22.33 14.97 2.76
C ILE A 111 21.79 16.41 2.69
N ASP A 112 22.11 17.14 1.63
CA ASP A 112 21.49 18.45 1.40
C ASP A 112 19.97 18.32 1.14
N LYS A 113 19.24 19.40 1.40
CA LYS A 113 17.77 19.40 1.33
C LYS A 113 17.23 19.06 -0.06
N ALA A 114 17.88 19.56 -1.12
CA ALA A 114 17.39 19.37 -2.49
C ALA A 114 17.57 17.91 -2.92
N ARG A 115 18.77 17.36 -2.73
CA ARG A 115 19.04 15.95 -3.02
C ARG A 115 18.27 15.00 -2.11
N GLY A 116 18.11 15.34 -0.83
CA GLY A 116 17.29 14.57 0.10
C GLY A 116 15.82 14.47 -0.32
N LYS A 117 15.26 15.56 -0.87
CA LYS A 117 13.91 15.54 -1.46
C LYS A 117 13.83 14.60 -2.66
N GLU A 118 14.80 14.66 -3.57
CA GLU A 118 14.85 13.77 -4.74
C GLU A 118 14.92 12.29 -4.34
N LEU A 119 15.80 11.93 -3.39
CA LEU A 119 15.91 10.55 -2.91
C LEU A 119 14.65 10.09 -2.17
N TYR A 120 13.99 10.99 -1.44
CA TYR A 120 12.71 10.71 -0.79
C TYR A 120 11.60 10.39 -1.80
N GLU A 121 11.47 11.21 -2.84
CA GLU A 121 10.50 10.98 -3.91
C GLU A 121 10.79 9.68 -4.66
N ALA A 122 12.06 9.42 -4.98
CA ALA A 122 12.51 8.17 -5.59
C ALA A 122 12.21 6.95 -4.69
N PHE A 123 12.39 7.06 -3.38
CA PHE A 123 12.06 6.00 -2.42
C PHE A 123 10.55 5.69 -2.42
N CYS A 124 9.71 6.73 -2.38
CA CYS A 124 8.26 6.58 -2.41
C CYS A 124 7.79 5.96 -3.73
N GLN A 125 8.37 6.37 -4.86
CA GLN A 125 8.08 5.78 -6.17
C GLN A 125 8.54 4.32 -6.26
N ALA A 126 9.72 3.99 -5.74
CA ALA A 126 10.22 2.61 -5.71
C ALA A 126 9.29 1.70 -4.89
N LEU A 127 8.79 2.15 -3.74
CA LEU A 127 7.79 1.42 -2.96
C LEU A 127 6.53 1.12 -3.77
N LYS A 128 5.97 2.13 -4.46
CA LYS A 128 4.77 1.99 -5.30
C LYS A 128 5.00 0.99 -6.44
N MET A 129 6.13 1.11 -7.14
CA MET A 129 6.45 0.23 -8.27
C MET A 129 6.64 -1.23 -7.84
N LEU A 130 7.39 -1.47 -6.75
CA LEU A 130 7.62 -2.82 -6.23
C LEU A 130 6.33 -3.46 -5.69
N ALA A 131 5.46 -2.65 -5.08
CA ALA A 131 4.13 -3.08 -4.65
C ALA A 131 3.26 -3.52 -5.83
N LEU A 132 3.19 -2.71 -6.89
CA LEU A 132 2.45 -3.03 -8.12
C LEU A 132 3.03 -4.26 -8.83
N GLU A 133 4.35 -4.36 -8.94
CA GLU A 133 5.01 -5.52 -9.54
C GLU A 133 4.64 -6.81 -8.80
N HIS A 134 4.69 -6.80 -7.47
CA HIS A 134 4.31 -7.94 -6.65
C HIS A 134 2.83 -8.28 -6.81
N TYR A 135 1.97 -7.27 -6.85
CA TYR A 135 0.55 -7.43 -7.10
C TYR A 135 0.29 -8.18 -8.43
N PHE A 136 0.89 -7.72 -9.53
CA PHE A 136 0.72 -8.39 -10.83
C PHE A 136 1.26 -9.82 -10.82
N LYS A 137 2.38 -10.08 -10.16
CA LYS A 137 2.91 -11.45 -10.03
C LYS A 137 1.93 -12.38 -9.33
N VAL A 138 1.29 -11.93 -8.26
CA VAL A 138 0.30 -12.74 -7.54
C VAL A 138 -0.97 -12.91 -8.38
N ALA A 139 -1.46 -11.85 -9.02
CA ALA A 139 -2.65 -11.91 -9.87
C ALA A 139 -2.47 -12.86 -11.07
N LEU A 140 -1.29 -12.86 -11.71
CA LEU A 140 -0.99 -13.74 -12.84
C LEU A 140 -0.84 -15.23 -12.45
N GLN A 141 -0.50 -15.51 -11.19
CA GLN A 141 -0.40 -16.88 -10.69
C GLN A 141 -1.74 -17.49 -10.33
N GLN A 142 -2.81 -16.69 -10.21
CA GLN A 142 -4.15 -17.21 -9.99
C GLN A 142 -4.80 -17.56 -11.34
N PRO A 143 -5.22 -18.82 -11.56
CA PRO A 143 -5.83 -19.26 -12.82
C PRO A 143 -7.22 -18.65 -13.07
N GLN A 144 -7.78 -17.94 -12.10
CA GLN A 144 -9.07 -17.26 -12.23
C GLN A 144 -8.88 -15.78 -11.90
N LEU A 145 -9.13 -14.91 -12.89
CA LEU A 145 -9.07 -13.46 -12.72
C LEU A 145 -10.08 -13.07 -11.62
N PRO A 146 -9.71 -12.27 -10.61
CA PRO A 146 -10.64 -11.82 -9.58
C PRO A 146 -11.91 -11.26 -10.22
N GLU A 147 -13.08 -11.72 -9.76
CA GLU A 147 -14.38 -11.39 -10.35
C GLU A 147 -14.60 -9.87 -10.48
N ALA A 148 -14.02 -9.10 -9.55
CA ALA A 148 -13.99 -7.63 -9.59
C ALA A 148 -13.40 -7.06 -10.90
N LEU A 149 -12.34 -7.66 -11.46
CA LEU A 149 -11.75 -7.24 -12.73
C LEU A 149 -12.58 -7.73 -13.94
N GLN A 150 -13.29 -8.86 -13.79
CA GLN A 150 -14.18 -9.36 -14.83
C GLN A 150 -15.40 -8.44 -15.04
N VAL A 151 -15.92 -7.85 -13.95
CA VAL A 151 -17.05 -6.89 -14.00
C VAL A 151 -16.63 -5.60 -14.72
N GLU A 152 -15.42 -5.09 -14.46
CA GLU A 152 -14.93 -3.85 -15.08
C GLU A 152 -14.64 -4.04 -16.58
N LEU A 153 -14.09 -5.19 -16.99
CA LEU A 153 -13.89 -5.54 -18.40
C LEU A 153 -15.21 -5.74 -19.17
N LYS A 154 -16.24 -6.30 -18.54
CA LYS A 154 -17.58 -6.41 -19.16
C LYS A 154 -18.26 -5.05 -19.37
N ALA A 155 -17.96 -4.05 -18.55
CA ALA A 155 -18.50 -2.70 -18.70
C ALA A 155 -17.87 -1.93 -19.88
N ILE A 156 -16.74 -2.39 -20.40
CA ILE A 156 -15.99 -1.73 -21.49
C ILE A 156 -16.43 -2.26 -22.87
N ASP A 157 -17.22 -3.33 -22.96
CA ASP A 157 -17.71 -3.84 -24.25
C ASP A 157 -18.81 -2.90 -24.81
N PRO A 158 -18.53 -2.09 -25.85
CA PRO A 158 -19.47 -1.11 -26.36
C PRO A 158 -20.57 -1.75 -27.24
N SER A 159 -20.59 -3.08 -27.37
CA SER A 159 -21.48 -3.79 -28.27
C SER A 159 -22.90 -4.05 -27.72
N SER A 160 -23.19 -3.76 -26.44
CA SER A 160 -24.51 -4.00 -25.85
C SER A 160 -25.47 -2.80 -25.83
N SER A 161 -25.13 -1.65 -26.42
CA SER A 161 -26.07 -0.51 -26.52
C SER A 161 -27.06 -0.67 -27.68
N SER A 162 -27.96 -1.65 -27.59
CA SER A 162 -29.10 -1.77 -28.51
C SER A 162 -30.40 -1.93 -27.74
N SER A 163 -30.96 -0.82 -27.24
CA SER A 163 -32.37 -0.77 -26.82
C SER A 163 -32.92 0.66 -26.82
N LYS A 164 -33.48 1.03 -27.99
CA LYS A 164 -34.72 1.80 -28.20
C LYS A 164 -35.11 2.80 -27.10
N THR A 165 -34.71 4.07 -27.28
CA THR A 165 -35.48 5.20 -26.77
C THR A 165 -36.50 5.61 -27.84
N SER A 166 -37.74 5.16 -27.70
CA SER A 166 -38.86 5.63 -28.50
C SER A 166 -39.17 7.07 -28.12
N MET A 167 -38.86 8.02 -29.00
CA MET A 167 -39.34 9.40 -28.89
C MET A 167 -40.83 9.44 -29.25
N SER A 168 -41.69 9.59 -28.24
CA SER A 168 -43.06 10.05 -28.46
C SER A 168 -43.08 11.58 -28.43
N SER A 169 -43.31 12.17 -29.59
CA SER A 169 -43.65 13.57 -29.79
C SER A 169 -44.87 13.94 -28.94
N SER A 170 -44.74 14.98 -28.12
CA SER A 170 -45.90 15.70 -27.61
C SER A 170 -45.68 17.20 -27.69
N ASN A 171 -46.65 17.75 -28.40
CA ASN A 171 -46.86 19.07 -28.93
C ASN A 171 -47.48 19.99 -27.85
N ARG A 172 -47.55 21.30 -28.14
CA ARG A 172 -48.18 22.42 -27.41
C ARG A 172 -47.23 23.12 -26.42
N GLY A 173 -47.12 24.43 -26.41
CA GLY A 173 -47.81 25.48 -27.14
C GLY A 173 -47.34 26.81 -26.56
N ALA A 174 -47.25 27.85 -27.40
CA ALA A 174 -46.97 29.21 -26.97
C ALA A 174 -48.06 29.72 -26.00
N PRO A 175 -47.73 30.73 -25.19
CA PRO A 175 -48.50 31.95 -25.35
C PRO A 175 -47.61 33.19 -25.50
N VAL A 176 -48.15 34.06 -26.34
CA VAL A 176 -47.75 35.40 -26.68
C VAL A 176 -48.25 36.35 -25.56
N ASP A 177 -47.66 37.54 -25.54
CA ASP A 177 -48.16 38.83 -25.01
C ASP A 177 -47.57 39.31 -23.66
N PRO A 178 -47.56 40.64 -23.42
CA PRO A 178 -47.54 41.79 -24.33
C PRO A 178 -46.27 42.68 -24.21
#